data_AF-A0A520QGY1-F1
#
_entry.id   AF-A0A520QGY1-F1
#
_cell.length_a   1.000
_cell.length_b   1.000
_cell.length_c   1.000
_cell.angle_alpha   90.00
_cell.angle_beta   90.00
_cell.angle_gamma   90.00
#
_symmetry.space_group_name_H-M   'P 1'
#
loop_
_entity.id
_entity.type
_entity.pdbx_description
1 polymer ?
#
loop_
_entity_poly.entity_id
_entity_poly.type
_entity_poly.pdbx_seq_one_letter_code
_entity_poly.pdbx_strand_id
1 'polypeptide(L)'
;MSAATTQLAREYELVYILRPSVNPSDARKVADRITQIVDNRGAKLTRVDNWGKRKLAYPIKKHTRGHFVLVKLVGGNDVVAELERNLRNLDDVMRWQTIRTEVEHDLGSLEVDPDEVEFKDIEASEEDEQDPTFEERLGMKPRERHEAKADRDSDDSDSDDDSDSDDSDSDDDSDSDDDSDSASKSDSKSESDAEAKDDDAKSEEE
;
A
#
# COMPACT_ATOMS: atom_id res chain seq x y z
N MET A 1 47.85 4.36 -19.76
CA MET A 1 46.55 4.40 -20.47
C MET A 1 45.79 3.17 -20.04
N SER A 2 44.81 3.32 -19.14
CA SER A 2 44.00 2.19 -18.64
C SER A 2 43.08 1.73 -19.76
N ALA A 3 43.14 0.46 -20.13
CA ALA A 3 42.19 -0.14 -21.05
C ALA A 3 40.78 -0.07 -20.44
N ALA A 4 39.78 0.37 -21.21
CA ALA A 4 38.39 0.22 -20.83
C ALA A 4 38.12 -1.27 -20.64
N THR A 5 37.85 -1.68 -19.41
CA THR A 5 37.52 -3.07 -19.11
C THR A 5 36.10 -3.29 -19.58
N THR A 6 35.92 -3.99 -20.71
CA THR A 6 34.62 -4.48 -21.17
C THR A 6 34.06 -5.41 -20.11
N GLN A 7 33.09 -4.91 -19.33
CA GLN A 7 32.38 -5.71 -18.35
C GLN A 7 31.03 -6.09 -18.95
N LEU A 8 30.96 -7.34 -19.45
CA LEU A 8 29.70 -7.93 -19.89
C LEU A 8 28.76 -8.05 -18.68
N ALA A 9 27.64 -7.35 -18.74
CA ALA A 9 26.62 -7.38 -17.72
C ALA A 9 25.29 -7.87 -18.30
N ARG A 10 24.49 -8.46 -17.42
CA ARG A 10 23.21 -9.06 -17.79
C ARG A 10 22.10 -8.07 -17.55
N GLU A 11 21.13 -8.04 -18.46
CA GLU A 11 19.89 -7.31 -18.25
C GLU A 11 18.89 -8.13 -17.43
N TYR A 12 18.24 -7.46 -16.51
CA TYR A 12 17.16 -8.00 -15.69
C TYR A 12 15.96 -7.08 -15.75
N GLU A 13 14.78 -7.70 -15.76
CA GLU A 13 13.49 -7.04 -15.62
C GLU A 13 12.92 -7.40 -14.26
N LEU A 14 12.73 -6.39 -13.42
CA LEU A 14 12.08 -6.49 -12.13
C LEU A 14 10.68 -5.91 -12.23
N VAL A 15 9.67 -6.74 -11.99
CA VAL A 15 8.30 -6.27 -11.79
C VAL A 15 7.97 -6.39 -10.32
N TYR A 16 7.51 -5.31 -9.70
CA TYR A 16 6.98 -5.35 -8.34
C TYR A 16 5.60 -4.71 -8.25
N ILE A 17 4.84 -5.18 -7.28
CA ILE A 17 3.46 -4.77 -7.04
C ILE A 17 3.40 -4.12 -5.66
N LEU A 18 3.03 -2.84 -5.62
CA LEU A 18 2.78 -2.10 -4.38
C LEU A 18 1.31 -2.20 -3.97
N ARG A 19 1.06 -2.05 -2.67
CA ARG A 19 -0.31 -1.97 -2.12
C ARG A 19 -1.12 -0.88 -2.82
N PRO A 20 -2.42 -1.08 -3.07
CA PRO A 20 -3.27 -0.12 -3.79
C PRO A 20 -3.57 1.18 -3.00
N SER A 21 -3.22 1.20 -1.71
CA SER A 21 -3.40 2.34 -0.79
C SER A 21 -2.06 2.88 -0.31
N VAL A 22 -0.98 2.65 -1.08
CA VAL A 22 0.35 3.15 -0.74
C VAL A 22 0.39 4.67 -0.91
N ASN A 23 0.97 5.37 0.05
CA ASN A 23 1.17 6.81 -0.09
C ASN A 23 2.31 7.07 -1.09
N PRO A 24 2.29 8.20 -1.84
CA PRO A 24 3.35 8.52 -2.77
C PRO A 24 4.72 8.63 -2.08
N SER A 25 4.76 9.07 -0.81
CA SER A 25 5.99 9.09 -0.02
C SER A 25 6.56 7.69 0.23
N ASP A 26 5.72 6.70 0.53
CA ASP A 26 6.18 5.33 0.79
C ASP A 26 6.59 4.64 -0.50
N ALA A 27 5.88 4.90 -1.60
CA ALA A 27 6.30 4.47 -2.92
C ALA A 27 7.68 5.01 -3.31
N ARG A 28 7.95 6.30 -3.04
CA ARG A 28 9.28 6.89 -3.24
C ARG A 28 10.35 6.22 -2.37
N LYS A 29 10.06 5.90 -1.10
CA LYS A 29 11.01 5.16 -0.24
C LYS A 29 11.38 3.81 -0.84
N VAL A 30 10.43 3.09 -1.43
CA VAL A 30 10.70 1.82 -2.13
C VAL A 30 11.59 2.06 -3.35
N ALA A 31 11.28 3.08 -4.16
CA ALA A 31 12.08 3.46 -5.33
C ALA A 31 13.52 3.84 -4.93
N ASP A 32 13.68 4.74 -3.95
CA ASP A 32 14.97 5.17 -3.43
C ASP A 32 15.80 3.99 -2.92
N ARG A 33 15.15 3.03 -2.26
CA ARG A 33 15.82 1.83 -1.76
C ARG A 33 16.33 0.95 -2.91
N ILE A 34 15.55 0.79 -3.98
CA ILE A 34 15.97 0.06 -5.18
C ILE A 34 17.17 0.76 -5.83
N THR A 35 17.08 2.07 -6.05
CA THR A 35 18.16 2.88 -6.65
C THR A 35 19.45 2.77 -5.83
N GLN A 36 19.37 2.90 -4.51
CA GLN A 36 20.53 2.74 -3.62
C GLN A 36 21.19 1.37 -3.76
N ILE A 37 20.41 0.28 -3.88
CA ILE A 37 20.97 -1.07 -4.02
C ILE A 37 21.67 -1.23 -5.37
N VAL A 38 21.05 -0.71 -6.43
CA VAL A 38 21.61 -0.75 -7.78
C VAL A 38 22.93 0.01 -7.84
N ASP A 39 22.97 1.24 -7.32
CA ASP A 39 24.18 2.07 -7.28
C ASP A 39 25.30 1.42 -6.44
N ASN A 40 24.97 0.91 -5.25
CA ASN A 40 25.95 0.26 -4.36
C ASN A 40 26.58 -1.00 -4.95
N ARG A 41 25.91 -1.66 -5.89
CA ARG A 41 26.40 -2.87 -6.57
C ARG A 41 27.01 -2.58 -7.95
N GLY A 42 27.14 -1.30 -8.32
CA GLY A 42 27.71 -0.90 -9.62
C GLY A 42 26.85 -1.32 -10.81
N ALA A 43 25.56 -1.54 -10.59
CA ALA A 43 24.59 -1.78 -11.64
C ALA A 43 23.99 -0.45 -12.12
N LYS A 44 23.33 -0.48 -13.27
CA LYS A 44 22.67 0.69 -13.86
C LYS A 44 21.18 0.41 -14.06
N LEU A 45 20.34 1.35 -13.67
CA LEU A 45 18.94 1.37 -14.10
C LEU A 45 18.91 1.82 -15.56
N THR A 46 18.18 1.10 -16.40
CA THR A 46 18.04 1.46 -17.83
C THR A 46 16.69 2.10 -18.09
N ARG A 47 15.63 1.60 -17.45
CA ARG A 47 14.27 2.09 -17.67
C ARG A 47 13.37 1.77 -16.47
N VAL A 48 12.52 2.71 -16.13
CA VAL A 48 11.47 2.58 -15.12
C VAL A 48 10.14 2.92 -15.79
N ASP A 49 9.18 2.01 -15.67
CA ASP A 49 7.85 2.16 -16.25
C ASP A 49 6.79 1.91 -15.17
N ASN A 50 5.97 2.92 -14.91
CA ASN A 50 4.88 2.86 -13.95
C ASN A 50 3.57 2.54 -14.68
N TRP A 51 3.07 1.33 -14.49
CA TRP A 51 1.83 0.86 -15.12
C TRP A 51 0.57 1.27 -14.37
N GLY A 52 0.69 1.99 -13.26
CA GLY A 52 -0.46 2.44 -12.47
C GLY A 52 -1.19 1.30 -11.76
N LYS A 53 -2.45 1.56 -11.38
CA LYS A 53 -3.26 0.69 -10.49
C LYS A 53 -4.05 -0.35 -11.29
N ARG A 54 -3.59 -1.59 -11.34
CA ARG A 54 -4.25 -2.65 -12.12
C ARG A 54 -4.95 -3.68 -11.24
N LYS A 55 -5.99 -4.33 -11.78
CA LYS A 55 -6.73 -5.43 -11.12
C LYS A 55 -5.91 -6.71 -11.15
N LEU A 56 -5.84 -7.40 -10.01
CA LEU A 56 -5.18 -8.69 -9.85
C LEU A 56 -6.14 -9.81 -10.25
N ALA A 57 -5.60 -10.91 -10.80
CA ALA A 57 -6.41 -12.08 -11.14
C ALA A 57 -6.99 -12.79 -9.91
N TYR A 58 -6.30 -12.67 -8.76
CA TYR A 58 -6.71 -13.19 -7.46
C TYR A 58 -6.20 -12.26 -6.35
N PRO A 59 -6.82 -12.27 -5.16
CA PRO A 59 -6.40 -11.39 -4.09
C PRO A 59 -5.02 -11.77 -3.53
N ILE A 60 -4.13 -10.78 -3.41
CA ILE A 60 -2.81 -10.91 -2.78
C ILE A 60 -2.80 -10.05 -1.52
N LYS A 61 -2.42 -10.61 -0.37
CA LYS A 61 -2.49 -9.91 0.94
C LYS A 61 -3.86 -9.22 1.17
N LYS A 62 -4.96 -9.85 0.75
CA LYS A 62 -6.36 -9.32 0.80
C LYS A 62 -6.66 -8.13 -0.11
N HIS A 63 -5.76 -7.75 -1.01
CA HIS A 63 -5.99 -6.71 -2.01
C HIS A 63 -6.33 -7.32 -3.37
N THR A 64 -7.34 -6.76 -4.06
CA THR A 64 -7.76 -7.17 -5.41
C THR A 64 -7.14 -6.30 -6.51
N ARG A 65 -6.46 -5.21 -6.13
CA ARG A 65 -5.76 -4.27 -7.01
C ARG A 65 -4.37 -3.98 -6.47
N GLY A 66 -3.46 -3.52 -7.31
CA GLY A 66 -2.13 -3.10 -6.90
C GLY A 66 -1.49 -2.17 -7.94
N HIS A 67 -0.51 -1.38 -7.50
CA HIS A 67 0.27 -0.55 -8.42
C HIS A 67 1.43 -1.36 -8.98
N PHE A 68 1.53 -1.43 -10.30
CA PHE A 68 2.58 -2.20 -10.98
C PHE A 68 3.69 -1.27 -11.43
N VAL A 69 4.92 -1.62 -11.10
CA VAL A 69 6.11 -0.92 -11.57
C VAL A 69 7.07 -1.94 -12.19
N LEU A 70 7.50 -1.65 -13.40
CA LEU A 70 8.54 -2.37 -14.13
C LEU A 70 9.83 -1.57 -14.03
N VAL A 71 10.92 -2.25 -13.68
CA VAL A 71 12.26 -1.69 -13.61
C VAL A 71 13.19 -2.57 -14.43
N LYS A 72 13.86 -1.99 -15.42
CA LYS A 72 14.93 -2.62 -16.16
C LYS A 72 16.26 -2.17 -15.59
N LEU A 73 17.12 -3.14 -15.32
CA LEU A 73 18.44 -2.89 -14.77
C LEU A 73 19.47 -3.79 -15.45
N VAL A 74 20.69 -3.28 -15.58
CA VAL A 74 21.83 -4.01 -16.09
C VAL A 74 22.87 -4.11 -14.99
N GLY A 75 23.33 -5.33 -14.71
CA GLY A 75 24.34 -5.53 -13.67
C GLY A 75 24.79 -6.97 -13.48
N GLY A 76 25.51 -7.18 -12.37
CA GLY A 76 25.96 -8.49 -11.92
C GLY A 76 24.83 -9.37 -11.36
N ASN A 77 25.13 -10.64 -11.15
CA ASN A 77 24.20 -11.61 -10.55
C ASN A 77 23.91 -11.36 -9.06
N ASP A 78 24.83 -10.69 -8.38
CA ASP A 78 24.75 -10.32 -6.96
C ASP A 78 23.69 -9.25 -6.68
N VAL A 79 23.43 -8.37 -7.65
CA VAL A 79 22.43 -7.29 -7.55
C VAL A 79 21.03 -7.85 -7.30
N VAL A 80 20.66 -8.92 -8.02
CA VAL A 80 19.32 -9.54 -7.93
C VAL A 80 19.06 -10.09 -6.53
N ALA A 81 20.03 -10.78 -5.95
CA ALA A 81 19.88 -11.38 -4.63
C ALA A 81 19.64 -10.32 -3.53
N GLU A 82 20.33 -9.19 -3.61
CA GLU A 82 20.12 -8.08 -2.67
C GLU A 82 18.81 -7.35 -2.91
N LEU A 83 18.42 -7.12 -4.16
CA LEU A 83 17.12 -6.52 -4.49
C LEU A 83 15.98 -7.35 -3.90
N GLU A 84 15.96 -8.66 -4.15
CA GLU A 84 14.91 -9.53 -3.64
C GLU A 84 14.88 -9.61 -2.11
N ARG A 85 16.06 -9.59 -1.47
CA ARG A 85 16.16 -9.55 0.00
C ARG A 85 15.56 -8.26 0.57
N ASN A 86 15.84 -7.12 -0.05
CA ASN A 86 15.31 -5.83 0.42
C ASN A 86 13.81 -5.71 0.12
N LEU A 87 13.36 -6.08 -1.08
CA LEU A 87 11.93 -6.06 -1.46
C LEU A 87 11.09 -6.94 -0.53
N ARG A 88 11.63 -8.06 -0.07
CA ARG A 88 10.97 -8.92 0.93
C ARG A 88 10.75 -8.22 2.28
N ASN A 89 11.66 -7.34 2.67
CA ASN A 89 11.59 -6.62 3.95
C ASN A 89 10.70 -5.36 3.89
N LEU A 90 10.30 -4.94 2.69
CA LEU A 90 9.44 -3.77 2.50
C LEU A 90 7.97 -4.23 2.51
N ASP A 91 7.24 -3.86 3.56
CA ASP A 91 5.84 -4.26 3.74
C ASP A 91 4.90 -3.73 2.65
N ASP A 92 5.26 -2.59 2.03
CA ASP A 92 4.55 -1.97 0.92
C ASP A 92 4.54 -2.82 -0.35
N VAL A 93 5.54 -3.69 -0.50
CA VAL A 93 5.64 -4.60 -1.64
C VAL A 93 4.81 -5.86 -1.35
N MET A 94 3.81 -6.11 -2.20
CA MET A 94 2.95 -7.28 -2.10
C MET A 94 3.57 -8.50 -2.76
N ARG A 95 4.20 -8.30 -3.92
CA ARG A 95 4.83 -9.34 -4.72
C ARG A 95 5.87 -8.71 -5.65
N TRP A 96 6.90 -9.49 -5.98
CA TRP A 96 7.91 -9.12 -6.97
C TRP A 96 8.24 -10.34 -7.83
N GLN A 97 8.78 -10.09 -9.02
CA GLN A 97 9.31 -11.09 -9.92
C GLN A 97 10.48 -10.49 -10.68
N THR A 98 11.64 -11.14 -10.58
CA THR A 98 12.82 -10.79 -11.37
C THR A 98 12.97 -11.79 -12.51
N ILE A 99 13.17 -11.30 -13.72
CA ILE A 99 13.39 -12.09 -14.93
C ILE A 99 14.75 -11.67 -15.50
N ARG A 100 15.58 -12.64 -15.88
CA ARG A 100 16.82 -12.38 -16.60
C ARG A 100 16.52 -12.38 -18.10
N THR A 101 16.92 -11.32 -18.79
CA THR A 101 16.82 -11.23 -20.24
C THR A 101 18.05 -11.86 -20.89
N GLU A 102 17.93 -12.33 -22.12
CA GLU A 102 19.05 -12.90 -22.89
C GLU A 102 20.01 -11.83 -23.45
N VAL A 103 19.67 -10.55 -23.28
CA VAL A 103 20.49 -9.43 -23.75
C VAL A 103 21.63 -9.16 -22.77
N GLU A 104 22.83 -9.10 -23.32
CA GLU A 104 24.04 -8.71 -22.61
C GLU A 104 24.46 -7.31 -23.07
N HIS A 105 24.83 -6.47 -22.10
CA HIS A 105 25.24 -5.09 -22.35
C HIS A 105 26.65 -4.89 -21.81
N ASP A 106 27.40 -3.99 -22.45
CA ASP A 106 28.64 -3.48 -21.86
C ASP A 106 28.30 -2.29 -20.95
N LEU A 107 28.59 -2.44 -19.65
CA LEU A 107 28.35 -1.37 -18.66
C LEU A 107 29.06 -0.07 -19.01
N GLY A 108 30.17 -0.14 -19.75
CA GLY A 108 30.94 1.03 -20.16
C GLY A 108 30.28 1.88 -21.25
N SER A 109 29.40 1.30 -22.08
CA SER A 109 28.79 1.97 -23.24
C SER A 109 27.29 2.22 -23.13
N LEU A 110 26.68 1.85 -22.00
CA LEU A 110 25.27 2.12 -21.74
C LEU A 110 25.04 3.62 -21.54
N GLU A 111 24.51 4.27 -22.57
CA GLU A 111 23.86 5.57 -22.50
C GLU A 111 22.47 5.35 -21.92
N VAL A 112 22.26 5.83 -20.70
CA VAL A 112 20.99 5.75 -20.00
C VAL A 112 20.38 7.15 -20.06
N ASP A 113 19.22 7.26 -20.70
CA ASP A 113 18.46 8.50 -20.69
C ASP A 113 17.93 8.75 -19.27
N PRO A 114 18.28 9.90 -18.62
CA PRO A 114 17.90 10.16 -17.23
C PRO A 114 16.37 10.22 -17.05
N ASP A 115 15.65 10.62 -18.09
CA ASP A 115 14.19 10.75 -18.09
C ASP A 115 13.49 9.38 -18.09
N GLU A 116 14.14 8.32 -18.59
CA GLU A 116 13.57 6.96 -18.56
C GLU A 116 13.78 6.25 -17.22
N VAL A 117 14.69 6.74 -16.37
CA VAL A 117 14.99 6.15 -15.06
C VAL A 117 14.17 6.79 -13.93
N GLU A 118 13.42 7.84 -14.24
CA GLU A 118 12.66 8.56 -13.23
C GLU A 118 11.44 7.74 -12.76
N PHE A 119 11.40 7.45 -11.46
CA PHE A 119 10.22 6.90 -10.82
C PHE A 119 9.13 7.98 -10.75
N LYS A 120 8.25 7.98 -11.75
CA LYS A 120 7.08 8.87 -11.76
C LYS A 120 6.20 8.58 -10.55
N ASP A 121 5.78 9.67 -9.90
CA ASP A 121 4.87 9.61 -8.77
C ASP A 121 3.64 8.78 -9.11
N ILE A 122 3.22 7.95 -8.16
CA ILE A 122 1.98 7.20 -8.28
C ILE A 122 0.84 8.21 -8.13
N GLU A 123 0.37 8.75 -9.25
CA GLU A 123 -0.86 9.52 -9.26
C GLU A 123 -2.03 8.59 -8.92
N ALA A 124 -2.92 9.07 -8.06
CA ALA A 124 -4.19 8.42 -7.80
C ALA A 124 -5.06 8.60 -9.05
N SER A 125 -4.84 7.75 -10.07
CA SER A 125 -5.73 7.69 -11.22
C SER A 125 -7.09 7.17 -10.73
N GLU A 126 -8.01 8.10 -10.49
CA GLU A 126 -9.42 7.87 -10.10
C GLU A 126 -10.22 7.10 -11.19
N GLU A 127 -9.62 6.89 -12.37
CA GLU A 127 -10.30 6.45 -13.59
C GLU A 127 -10.62 4.95 -13.67
N ASP A 128 -10.09 4.12 -12.77
CA ASP A 128 -10.26 2.67 -12.86
C ASP A 128 -11.29 2.11 -11.84
N GLU A 129 -12.06 2.96 -11.17
CA GLU A 129 -13.18 2.47 -10.33
C GLU A 129 -14.41 2.08 -11.16
N GLN A 130 -14.42 2.32 -12.47
CA GLN A 130 -15.50 1.94 -13.37
C GLN A 130 -15.23 0.60 -14.06
N ASP A 131 -15.03 -0.47 -13.28
CA ASP A 131 -15.44 -1.78 -13.80
C ASP A 131 -16.98 -1.76 -13.77
N PRO A 132 -17.68 -1.75 -14.92
CA PRO A 132 -19.14 -1.81 -14.91
C PRO A 132 -19.53 -3.05 -14.10
N THR A 133 -20.43 -2.83 -13.15
CA THR A 133 -20.99 -3.91 -12.33
C THR A 133 -21.49 -5.03 -13.26
N PHE A 134 -21.47 -6.26 -12.78
CA PHE A 134 -21.90 -7.42 -13.57
C PHE A 134 -23.31 -7.22 -14.16
N GLU A 135 -24.18 -6.49 -13.44
CA GLU A 135 -25.52 -6.08 -13.85
C GLU A 135 -25.53 -5.07 -15.01
N GLU A 136 -24.60 -4.10 -15.03
CA GLU A 136 -24.44 -3.16 -16.15
C GLU A 136 -23.93 -3.86 -17.42
N ARG A 137 -23.03 -4.84 -17.28
CA ARG A 137 -22.59 -5.70 -18.42
C ARG A 137 -23.73 -6.55 -18.99
N LEU A 138 -24.72 -6.89 -18.17
CA LEU A 138 -25.91 -7.64 -18.57
C LEU A 138 -27.03 -6.74 -19.11
N GLY A 139 -26.81 -5.43 -19.21
CA GLY A 139 -27.78 -4.48 -19.76
C GLY A 139 -29.06 -4.35 -18.92
N MET A 140 -29.02 -4.76 -17.65
CA MET A 140 -30.16 -4.65 -16.76
C MET A 140 -30.15 -3.26 -16.12
N LYS A 141 -31.04 -2.39 -16.58
CA LYS A 141 -31.26 -1.11 -15.88
C LYS A 141 -31.85 -1.40 -14.50
N PRO A 142 -31.44 -0.67 -13.44
CA PRO A 142 -32.16 -0.69 -12.17
C PRO A 142 -33.62 -0.36 -12.47
N ARG A 143 -34.54 -1.21 -12.03
CA ARG A 143 -35.97 -0.87 -12.08
C ARG A 143 -36.15 0.34 -11.17
N GLU A 144 -36.41 1.51 -11.76
CA GLU A 144 -36.86 2.67 -11.00
C GLU A 144 -38.03 2.23 -10.14
N ARG A 145 -37.83 2.27 -8.82
CA ARG A 145 -38.91 2.09 -7.86
C ARG A 145 -39.80 3.31 -8.05
N HIS A 146 -40.81 3.20 -8.90
CA HIS A 146 -41.88 4.18 -8.97
C HIS A 146 -42.40 4.37 -7.55
N GLU A 147 -42.21 5.59 -7.02
CA GLU A 147 -42.86 6.02 -5.79
C GLU A 147 -44.36 5.90 -6.02
N ALA A 148 -44.95 4.84 -5.48
CA ALA A 148 -46.38 4.74 -5.38
C ALA A 148 -46.82 5.81 -4.38
N LYS A 149 -47.21 6.98 -4.90
CA LYS A 149 -48.11 7.89 -4.21
C LYS A 149 -49.37 7.08 -3.90
N ALA A 150 -49.52 6.71 -2.64
CA ALA A 150 -50.78 6.20 -2.13
C ALA A 150 -51.68 7.41 -1.88
N ASP A 151 -52.50 7.74 -2.86
CA ASP A 151 -53.73 8.50 -2.64
C ASP A 151 -54.59 7.67 -1.66
N ARG A 152 -54.66 8.12 -0.40
CA ARG A 152 -55.67 7.69 0.56
C ARG A 152 -56.60 8.87 0.75
N ASP A 153 -57.65 8.86 -0.05
CA ASP A 153 -58.81 9.72 0.11
C ASP A 153 -59.40 9.58 1.52
N SER A 154 -59.75 10.73 2.06
CA SER A 154 -60.55 10.95 3.25
C SER A 154 -62.00 10.54 3.02
N ASP A 155 -62.54 9.64 3.86
CA ASP A 155 -63.89 9.72 4.45
C ASP A 155 -64.07 8.50 5.37
N ASP A 156 -64.19 8.70 6.68
CA ASP A 156 -65.49 8.82 7.34
C ASP A 156 -65.27 8.82 8.85
N SER A 157 -65.85 9.83 9.49
CA SER A 157 -65.94 9.96 10.93
C SER A 157 -67.14 9.17 11.41
N ASP A 158 -66.96 8.23 12.32
CA ASP A 158 -67.96 7.99 13.36
C ASP A 158 -67.26 7.47 14.62
N SER A 159 -67.30 8.35 15.61
CA SER A 159 -67.02 8.13 17.01
C SER A 159 -68.08 7.23 17.63
N ASP A 160 -67.64 6.17 18.31
CA ASP A 160 -68.34 5.64 19.48
C ASP A 160 -67.29 5.39 20.57
N ASP A 161 -67.35 6.27 21.56
CA ASP A 161 -66.68 6.26 22.86
C ASP A 161 -67.61 5.51 23.82
N ASP A 162 -67.17 4.36 24.33
CA ASP A 162 -67.75 3.74 25.52
C ASP A 162 -66.71 2.84 26.20
N SER A 163 -66.26 3.31 27.37
CA SER A 163 -66.21 2.62 28.69
C SER A 163 -65.93 1.10 28.71
N ASP A 164 -65.07 0.50 29.53
CA ASP A 164 -64.76 0.64 30.96
C ASP A 164 -63.55 -0.30 31.24
N SER A 165 -62.51 0.13 31.95
CA SER A 165 -62.24 -0.12 33.39
C SER A 165 -61.54 -1.46 33.75
N ASP A 166 -60.46 -1.31 34.55
CA ASP A 166 -59.81 -2.25 35.48
C ASP A 166 -59.11 -3.50 34.89
N ASP A 167 -57.96 -3.99 35.37
CA ASP A 167 -57.48 -3.98 36.75
C ASP A 167 -55.94 -4.18 36.83
N SER A 168 -55.46 -3.82 38.01
CA SER A 168 -54.11 -3.84 38.58
C SER A 168 -53.44 -5.22 38.76
N ASP A 169 -52.10 -5.20 38.81
CA ASP A 169 -51.20 -5.89 39.79
C ASP A 169 -49.81 -6.10 39.14
N SER A 170 -48.77 -5.32 39.48
CA SER A 170 -47.94 -5.34 40.72
C SER A 170 -46.89 -6.44 40.75
N ASP A 171 -45.63 -5.98 40.82
CA ASP A 171 -44.43 -6.54 41.51
C ASP A 171 -43.97 -7.94 41.01
N ASP A 172 -42.72 -8.40 41.08
CA ASP A 172 -41.49 -8.21 41.85
C ASP A 172 -40.46 -9.07 41.04
N ASP A 173 -39.17 -8.80 40.90
CA ASP A 173 -38.17 -8.87 41.95
C ASP A 173 -36.83 -8.37 41.39
N SER A 174 -36.16 -7.61 42.26
CA SER A 174 -34.74 -7.29 42.27
C SER A 174 -33.88 -8.56 42.36
N ASP A 175 -32.64 -8.56 41.87
CA ASP A 175 -31.38 -8.47 42.66
C ASP A 175 -30.37 -9.32 41.84
N SER A 176 -29.07 -9.08 41.75
CA SER A 176 -28.09 -8.33 42.52
C SER A 176 -26.76 -8.42 41.75
N ASP A 177 -25.92 -7.39 41.89
CA ASP A 177 -24.46 -7.38 42.21
C ASP A 177 -23.54 -8.38 41.45
N ASP A 178 -22.37 -8.04 40.93
CA ASP A 178 -21.16 -7.44 41.52
C ASP A 178 -20.13 -7.61 40.37
N ASP A 179 -19.16 -6.76 40.05
CA ASP A 179 -18.08 -6.33 40.92
C ASP A 179 -17.25 -5.25 40.19
N SER A 180 -16.87 -4.26 40.97
CA SER A 180 -15.73 -3.34 40.78
C SER A 180 -14.43 -4.19 40.70
N ASP A 181 -13.23 -3.78 40.28
CA ASP A 181 -12.49 -2.54 40.43
C ASP A 181 -11.10 -2.77 39.77
N SER A 182 -10.27 -1.73 39.78
CA SER A 182 -8.81 -1.75 39.80
C SER A 182 -8.07 -1.16 38.58
N ALA A 183 -8.05 0.17 38.60
CA ALA A 183 -6.85 0.96 38.90
C ALA A 183 -5.69 1.01 37.88
N SER A 184 -5.58 2.21 37.29
CA SER A 184 -4.42 3.12 37.31
C SER A 184 -3.01 2.56 37.09
N LYS A 185 -2.32 3.15 36.10
CA LYS A 185 -1.06 3.85 36.35
C LYS A 185 -0.79 4.90 35.27
N SER A 186 -0.93 6.16 35.68
CA SER A 186 -0.06 7.26 35.26
C SER A 186 1.38 6.92 35.64
N ASP A 187 2.36 7.40 34.87
CA ASP A 187 3.24 8.48 35.33
C ASP A 187 4.33 8.79 34.31
N SER A 188 4.36 10.06 33.94
CA SER A 188 5.46 10.80 33.35
C SER A 188 6.60 10.99 34.35
N LYS A 189 7.87 10.82 33.95
CA LYS A 189 8.93 11.75 34.40
C LYS A 189 10.20 11.70 33.55
N SER A 190 10.60 12.90 33.16
CA SER A 190 11.92 13.37 32.73
C SER A 190 13.00 13.32 33.82
N GLU A 191 14.28 13.26 33.43
CA GLU A 191 15.51 13.85 34.03
C GLU A 191 16.70 13.10 33.38
N SER A 192 17.51 13.66 32.48
CA SER A 192 18.65 14.58 32.64
C SER A 192 19.82 14.09 33.52
N ASP A 193 21.00 14.07 32.86
CA ASP A 193 22.34 14.48 33.35
C ASP A 193 23.44 13.43 33.66
N ALA A 194 24.65 13.73 33.10
CA ALA A 194 26.04 13.39 33.49
C ALA A 194 26.49 11.90 33.57
N GLU A 195 27.72 11.44 33.27
CA GLU A 195 29.10 11.98 33.12
C GLU A 195 29.92 10.83 32.44
N ALA A 196 30.74 11.04 31.39
CA ALA A 196 32.18 11.38 31.36
C ALA A 196 33.21 10.21 31.38
N LYS A 197 34.17 10.29 30.43
CA LYS A 197 35.54 9.71 30.32
C LYS A 197 35.64 8.22 29.93
N ASP A 198 36.59 7.75 29.11
CA ASP A 198 38.00 8.09 28.90
C ASP A 198 38.49 7.87 27.43
N ASP A 199 39.57 8.59 27.09
CA ASP A 199 40.72 8.30 26.21
C ASP A 199 40.65 7.23 25.09
N ASP A 200 41.11 7.56 23.87
CA ASP A 200 42.49 7.27 23.41
C ASP A 200 42.74 7.81 21.97
N ALA A 201 44.01 7.86 21.57
CA ALA A 201 44.63 8.81 20.65
C ALA A 201 44.82 8.34 19.19
N LYS A 202 44.95 9.31 18.26
CA LYS A 202 45.89 9.35 17.08
C LYS A 202 45.59 10.60 16.24
N SER A 203 46.38 11.68 16.28
CA SER A 203 47.68 11.95 15.62
C SER A 203 47.64 12.03 14.08
N GLU A 204 48.48 12.93 13.55
CA GLU A 204 48.78 13.29 12.13
C GLU A 204 47.87 14.43 11.63
N GLU A 205 48.24 15.72 11.69
CA GLU A 205 49.47 16.46 11.29
C GLU A 205 49.74 16.45 9.76
N GLU A 206 49.77 17.68 9.23
CA GLU A 206 50.23 18.21 7.93
C GLU A 206 49.73 17.64 6.59
#